data_AF-A0A6N8WDB7-F1
#
_entry.id   AF-A0A6N8WDB7-F1
#
_cell.length_a   1.000
_cell.length_b   1.000
_cell.length_c   1.000
_cell.angle_alpha   90.00
_cell.angle_beta   90.00
_cell.angle_gamma   90.00
#
_symmetry.space_group_name_H-M   'P 1'
#
loop_
_entity.id
_entity.type
_entity.pdbx_description
1 polymer ?
#
loop_
_entity_poly.entity_id
_entity_poly.type
_entity_poly.pdbx_seq_one_letter_code
_entity_poly.pdbx_strand_id
1 'polypeptide(L)'
;MEVKAHEPDPDWTAMFGQYTKDVSKEKLQSWWSRILAGEIISPGQTSIRTLGVLRDMTQQDAERFQALTNYVINQNFIFYSSDFRNRFPISYFVQYSDFQHLSECRLIIFSSTSTFDIIWSDVTQSSLSYGHSNHLLIERMQGSEGRISTPAQRLTTAGKELYQVSNPKTHEGYLRDLSTFLRSKNCKLHLLKNSQVLPGGKIKYAKKIPIETTVNFECG
;
A
#
# COMPACT_ATOMS: atom_id res chain seq x y z
N MET A 1 -28.33 15.62 -7.77
CA MET A 1 -27.68 16.52 -6.79
C MET A 1 -26.49 17.11 -7.50
N GLU A 2 -26.47 18.42 -7.71
CA GLU A 2 -25.25 19.11 -8.16
C GLU A 2 -24.18 18.94 -7.08
N VAL A 3 -23.07 18.30 -7.44
CA VAL A 3 -21.87 18.33 -6.61
C VAL A 3 -21.30 19.74 -6.78
N LYS A 4 -21.50 20.62 -5.79
CA LYS A 4 -20.73 21.86 -5.72
C LYS A 4 -19.27 21.46 -5.58
N ALA A 5 -18.49 21.66 -6.65
CA ALA A 5 -17.04 21.63 -6.55
C ALA A 5 -16.65 22.70 -5.54
N HIS A 6 -16.14 22.28 -4.40
CA HIS A 6 -15.47 23.21 -3.51
C HIS A 6 -14.16 23.59 -4.20
N GLU A 7 -13.77 24.85 -4.14
CA GLU A 7 -12.46 25.24 -4.68
C GLU A 7 -11.37 24.71 -3.74
N PRO A 8 -10.16 24.40 -4.26
CA PRO A 8 -9.02 24.10 -3.40
C PRO A 8 -8.77 25.22 -2.40
N ASP A 9 -8.28 24.86 -1.22
CA ASP A 9 -7.92 25.83 -0.19
C ASP A 9 -6.91 26.87 -0.75
N PRO A 10 -7.13 28.18 -0.53
CA PRO A 10 -6.24 29.22 -1.06
C PRO A 10 -4.79 29.12 -0.56
N ASP A 11 -4.60 28.76 0.71
CA ASP A 11 -3.27 28.56 1.29
C ASP A 11 -2.62 27.32 0.68
N TRP A 12 -3.38 26.24 0.48
CA TRP A 12 -2.90 25.06 -0.23
C TRP A 12 -2.45 25.41 -1.65
N THR A 13 -3.25 26.19 -2.38
CA THR A 13 -2.95 26.60 -3.76
C THR A 13 -1.70 27.47 -3.83
N ALA A 14 -1.55 28.41 -2.89
CA ALA A 14 -0.37 29.25 -2.78
C ALA A 14 0.89 28.40 -2.50
N MET A 15 0.81 27.45 -1.56
CA MET A 15 1.92 26.57 -1.21
C MET A 15 2.28 25.60 -2.34
N PHE A 16 1.29 25.02 -3.01
CA PHE A 16 1.50 24.18 -4.20
C PHE A 16 2.25 24.98 -5.27
N GLY A 17 1.73 26.16 -5.62
CA GLY A 17 2.33 27.02 -6.64
C GLY A 17 3.75 27.48 -6.27
N GLN A 18 4.05 27.67 -4.98
CA GLN A 18 5.40 27.97 -4.51
C GLN A 18 6.35 26.77 -4.68
N TYR A 19 5.91 25.57 -4.31
CA TYR A 19 6.76 24.38 -4.30
C TYR A 19 7.04 23.78 -5.67
N THR A 20 6.19 24.04 -6.66
CA THR A 20 6.37 23.49 -8.01
C THR A 20 7.24 24.34 -8.94
N LYS A 21 7.61 25.57 -8.56
CA LYS A 21 8.30 26.53 -9.45
C LYS A 21 9.58 25.98 -10.07
N ASP A 22 10.37 25.27 -9.28
CA ASP A 22 11.72 24.82 -9.66
C ASP A 22 11.81 23.30 -9.84
N VAL A 23 10.68 22.60 -9.93
CA VAL A 23 10.69 21.14 -10.06
C VAL A 23 11.01 20.76 -11.51
N SER A 24 12.25 20.37 -11.76
CA SER A 24 12.73 19.92 -13.08
C SER A 24 12.75 18.39 -13.26
N LYS A 25 12.52 17.62 -12.18
CA LYS A 25 12.59 16.15 -12.19
C LYS A 25 11.27 15.55 -12.69
N GLU A 26 11.29 14.86 -13.82
CA GLU A 26 10.09 14.33 -14.49
C GLU A 26 9.18 13.49 -13.59
N LYS A 27 9.75 12.61 -12.75
CA LYS A 27 8.94 11.75 -11.87
C LYS A 27 8.18 12.56 -10.82
N LEU A 28 8.83 13.56 -10.22
CA LEU A 28 8.17 14.46 -9.27
C LEU A 28 7.12 15.31 -9.98
N GLN A 29 7.40 15.81 -11.20
CA GLN A 29 6.42 16.54 -12.00
C GLN A 29 5.15 15.71 -12.25
N SER A 30 5.30 14.41 -12.53
CA SER A 30 4.15 13.50 -12.68
C SER A 30 3.31 13.39 -11.42
N TRP A 31 3.94 13.33 -10.25
CA TRP A 31 3.24 13.25 -8.96
C TRP A 31 2.55 14.56 -8.62
N TRP A 32 3.25 15.70 -8.79
CA TRP A 32 2.66 17.03 -8.65
C TRP A 32 1.45 17.23 -9.54
N SER A 33 1.52 16.79 -10.81
CA SER A 33 0.39 16.87 -11.75
C SER A 33 -0.82 16.06 -11.29
N ARG A 34 -0.59 14.84 -10.77
CA ARG A 34 -1.67 13.98 -10.24
C ARG A 34 -2.27 14.53 -8.96
N ILE A 35 -1.45 15.10 -8.08
CA ILE A 35 -1.90 15.79 -6.86
C ILE A 35 -2.81 16.95 -7.24
N LEU A 36 -2.39 17.81 -8.17
CA LEU A 36 -3.19 18.93 -8.63
C LEU A 36 -4.53 18.49 -9.24
N ALA A 37 -4.49 17.48 -10.11
CA ALA A 37 -5.71 16.94 -10.71
C ALA A 37 -6.67 16.38 -9.65
N GLY A 38 -6.14 15.65 -8.66
CA GLY A 38 -6.91 15.13 -7.54
C GLY A 38 -7.55 16.24 -6.69
N GLU A 39 -6.78 17.28 -6.37
CA GLU A 39 -7.25 18.40 -5.56
C GLU A 39 -8.33 19.22 -6.28
N ILE A 40 -8.24 19.40 -7.60
CA ILE A 40 -9.27 20.07 -8.41
C ILE A 40 -10.58 19.26 -8.42
N ILE A 41 -10.49 17.93 -8.52
CA ILE A 41 -11.66 17.04 -8.58
C ILE A 41 -12.31 16.89 -7.20
N SER A 42 -11.49 16.81 -6.16
CA SER A 42 -11.90 16.55 -4.78
C SER A 42 -10.90 17.24 -3.85
N PRO A 43 -11.15 18.48 -3.42
CA PRO A 43 -10.28 19.18 -2.49
C PRO A 43 -10.11 18.44 -1.16
N GLY A 44 -8.98 18.69 -0.49
CA GLY A 44 -8.62 18.11 0.80
C GLY A 44 -7.97 16.72 0.71
N GLN A 45 -7.58 16.25 -0.48
CA GLN A 45 -6.97 14.93 -0.67
C GLN A 45 -5.49 14.91 -0.32
N THR A 46 -4.80 16.03 -0.50
CA THR A 46 -3.38 16.16 -0.15
C THR A 46 -3.18 17.31 0.83
N SER A 47 -2.53 17.06 1.95
CA SER A 47 -2.23 18.10 2.94
C SER A 47 -1.03 18.96 2.54
N ILE A 48 -0.99 20.22 3.01
CA ILE A 48 0.17 21.11 2.85
C ILE A 48 1.46 20.46 3.40
N ARG A 49 1.35 19.67 4.47
CA ARG A 49 2.47 18.91 5.04
C ARG A 49 3.04 17.92 4.02
N THR A 50 2.19 17.23 3.28
CA THR A 50 2.61 16.28 2.24
C THR A 50 3.23 16.98 1.05
N LEU A 51 2.74 18.17 0.66
CA LEU A 51 3.41 18.98 -0.36
C LEU A 51 4.85 19.32 0.07
N GLY A 52 5.05 19.64 1.36
CA GLY A 52 6.38 19.86 1.93
C GLY A 52 7.28 18.62 1.86
N VAL A 53 6.74 17.44 2.22
CA VAL A 53 7.48 16.16 2.07
C VAL A 53 7.88 15.93 0.61
N LEU A 54 6.95 16.09 -0.33
CA LEU A 54 7.21 15.87 -1.76
C LEU A 54 8.24 16.87 -2.32
N ARG A 55 8.21 18.13 -1.87
CA ARG A 55 9.20 19.15 -2.23
C ARG A 55 10.61 18.74 -1.83
N ASP A 56 10.76 18.14 -0.65
CA ASP A 56 12.06 17.76 -0.09
C ASP A 56 12.58 16.43 -0.66
N MET A 57 11.78 15.70 -1.45
CA MET A 57 12.19 14.44 -2.07
C MET A 57 13.15 14.65 -3.24
N THR A 58 14.16 13.80 -3.29
CA THR A 58 14.95 13.55 -4.49
C THR A 58 14.21 12.62 -5.45
N GLN A 59 14.71 12.52 -6.70
CA GLN A 59 14.17 11.53 -7.64
C GLN A 59 14.36 10.08 -7.14
N GLN A 60 15.48 9.82 -6.45
CA GLN A 60 15.75 8.50 -5.87
C GLN A 60 14.77 8.17 -4.74
N ASP A 61 14.38 9.15 -3.92
CA ASP A 61 13.37 8.94 -2.87
C ASP A 61 12.02 8.56 -3.48
N ALA A 62 11.63 9.25 -4.56
CA ALA A 62 10.40 8.94 -5.28
C ALA A 62 10.44 7.55 -5.91
N GLU A 63 11.58 7.14 -6.47
CA GLU A 63 11.78 5.80 -7.02
C GLU A 63 11.73 4.70 -5.96
N ARG A 64 12.43 4.88 -4.83
CA ARG A 64 12.39 3.97 -3.68
C ARG A 64 10.99 3.83 -3.13
N PHE A 65 10.30 4.96 -2.90
CA PHE A 65 8.94 4.93 -2.39
C PHE A 65 7.97 4.29 -3.39
N GLN A 66 8.10 4.59 -4.69
CA GLN A 66 7.29 3.93 -5.72
C GLN A 66 7.50 2.41 -5.73
N ALA A 67 8.74 1.94 -5.64
CA ALA A 67 9.03 0.51 -5.55
C ALA A 67 8.38 -0.11 -4.30
N LEU A 68 8.48 0.55 -3.14
CA LEU A 68 7.83 0.13 -1.90
C LEU A 68 6.31 0.01 -2.05
N THR A 69 5.67 0.93 -2.80
CA THR A 69 4.19 0.95 -2.93
C THR A 69 3.61 -0.31 -3.57
N ASN A 70 4.40 -1.08 -4.31
CA ASN A 70 3.99 -2.38 -4.87
C ASN A 70 3.73 -3.45 -3.79
N TYR A 71 4.22 -3.25 -2.56
CA TYR A 71 4.08 -4.19 -1.44
C TYR A 71 3.06 -3.71 -0.40
N VAL A 72 2.51 -2.51 -0.58
CA VAL A 72 1.52 -1.93 0.34
C VAL A 72 0.17 -2.66 0.18
N ILE A 73 -0.34 -3.15 1.30
CA ILE A 73 -1.65 -3.77 1.47
C ILE A 73 -2.54 -2.83 2.25
N ASN A 74 -3.81 -2.80 1.87
CA ASN A 74 -4.84 -1.97 2.46
C ASN A 74 -4.44 -0.47 2.52
N GLN A 75 -3.72 0.00 1.49
CA GLN A 75 -3.22 1.37 1.32
C GLN A 75 -2.43 1.93 2.52
N ASN A 76 -1.87 1.05 3.35
CA ASN A 76 -1.23 1.48 4.59
C ASN A 76 -0.15 0.53 5.08
N PHE A 77 -0.32 -0.77 4.91
CA PHE A 77 0.49 -1.77 5.62
C PHE A 77 1.49 -2.44 4.69
N ILE A 78 2.70 -2.68 5.19
CA ILE A 78 3.72 -3.46 4.50
C ILE A 78 4.12 -4.59 5.44
N PHE A 79 3.95 -5.84 5.00
CA PHE A 79 4.33 -7.00 5.81
C PHE A 79 5.85 -7.02 5.99
N TYR A 80 6.31 -7.12 7.24
CA TYR A 80 7.73 -7.03 7.55
C TYR A 80 8.05 -7.83 8.82
N SER A 81 8.02 -9.16 8.74
CA SER A 81 8.44 -10.04 9.83
C SER A 81 9.79 -10.70 9.51
N SER A 82 10.60 -11.01 10.53
CA SER A 82 11.84 -11.78 10.35
C SER A 82 11.58 -13.13 9.68
N ASP A 83 10.49 -13.82 10.04
CA ASP A 83 10.08 -15.06 9.39
C ASP A 83 9.79 -14.86 7.90
N PHE A 84 9.07 -13.79 7.55
CA PHE A 84 8.77 -13.48 6.16
C PHE A 84 10.05 -13.15 5.38
N ARG A 85 10.95 -12.34 5.97
CA ARG A 85 12.21 -11.94 5.34
C ARG A 85 13.22 -13.08 5.18
N ASN A 86 13.34 -13.95 6.17
CA ASN A 86 14.34 -15.01 6.20
C ASN A 86 13.91 -16.24 5.37
N ARG A 87 12.60 -16.54 5.33
CA ARG A 87 12.07 -17.74 4.66
C ARG A 87 11.73 -17.49 3.19
N PHE A 88 11.36 -16.26 2.84
CA PHE A 88 11.01 -15.90 1.48
C PHE A 88 12.07 -14.93 0.98
N PRO A 89 13.01 -15.36 0.12
CA PRO A 89 14.10 -14.51 -0.31
C PRO A 89 13.51 -13.26 -0.97
N ILE A 90 13.69 -12.12 -0.29
CA ILE A 90 13.36 -10.77 -0.75
C ILE A 90 14.30 -10.39 -1.90
N SER A 91 14.31 -11.19 -2.96
CA SER A 91 14.87 -10.81 -4.26
C SER A 91 14.11 -9.63 -4.88
N TYR A 92 13.06 -9.15 -4.19
CA TYR A 92 12.14 -8.09 -4.58
C TYR A 92 12.26 -6.89 -3.62
N PHE A 93 13.43 -6.24 -3.65
CA PHE A 93 13.61 -4.78 -3.67
C PHE A 93 13.12 -3.85 -2.54
N VAL A 94 13.05 -4.29 -1.28
CA VAL A 94 13.09 -3.32 -0.16
C VAL A 94 13.93 -3.87 0.99
N GLN A 95 15.16 -3.39 1.13
CA GLN A 95 16.06 -3.74 2.23
C GLN A 95 15.69 -2.98 3.52
N TYR A 96 16.22 -3.43 4.67
CA TYR A 96 16.07 -2.71 5.93
C TYR A 96 16.49 -1.23 5.82
N SER A 97 17.59 -0.96 5.11
CA SER A 97 18.08 0.39 4.81
C SER A 97 17.07 1.24 4.06
N ASP A 98 16.31 0.67 3.12
CA ASP A 98 15.25 1.38 2.40
C ASP A 98 14.09 1.77 3.35
N PHE A 99 13.71 0.88 4.27
CA PHE A 99 12.70 1.21 5.30
C PHE A 99 13.18 2.34 6.21
N GLN A 100 14.43 2.28 6.68
CA GLN A 100 15.00 3.34 7.51
C GLN A 100 15.03 4.68 6.76
N HIS A 101 15.55 4.68 5.53
CA HIS A 101 15.61 5.86 4.67
C HIS A 101 14.23 6.47 4.43
N LEU A 102 13.23 5.66 4.07
CA LEU A 102 11.86 6.13 3.85
C LEU A 102 11.18 6.61 5.14
N SER A 103 11.62 6.14 6.30
CA SER A 103 11.20 6.66 7.61
C SER A 103 11.79 8.04 7.87
N GLU A 104 13.05 8.25 7.51
CA GLU A 104 13.73 9.57 7.58
C GLU A 104 13.06 10.57 6.61
N CYS A 105 12.64 10.12 5.43
CA CYS A 105 11.80 10.88 4.49
C CYS A 105 10.36 11.10 4.99
N ARG A 106 9.98 10.60 6.17
CA ARG A 106 8.64 10.72 6.78
C ARG A 106 7.52 10.09 5.95
N LEU A 107 7.83 9.09 5.12
CA LEU A 107 6.87 8.38 4.28
C LEU A 107 6.31 7.13 4.97
N ILE A 108 7.11 6.52 5.85
CA ILE A 108 6.70 5.36 6.63
C ILE A 108 6.99 5.53 8.12
N ILE A 109 6.29 4.75 8.93
CA ILE A 109 6.55 4.55 10.34
C ILE A 109 7.29 3.22 10.44
N PHE A 110 8.61 3.28 10.63
CA PHE A 110 9.43 2.10 10.80
C PHE A 110 9.57 1.75 12.28
N SER A 111 8.83 0.73 12.73
CA SER A 111 8.78 0.31 14.13
C SER A 111 8.81 -1.21 14.28
N SER A 112 9.54 -1.69 15.29
CA SER A 112 9.60 -3.11 15.66
C SER A 112 8.33 -3.60 16.37
N THR A 113 7.50 -2.70 16.89
CA THR A 113 6.30 -3.03 17.67
C THR A 113 5.00 -2.95 16.85
N SER A 114 5.08 -2.46 15.61
CA SER A 114 3.89 -2.33 14.76
C SER A 114 3.48 -3.69 14.21
N THR A 115 2.22 -4.05 14.45
CA THR A 115 1.58 -5.25 13.91
C THR A 115 0.45 -4.89 12.95
N PHE A 116 0.09 -5.82 12.09
CA PHE A 116 -1.15 -5.85 11.35
C PHE A 116 -1.93 -7.09 11.76
N ASP A 117 -3.21 -6.89 12.08
CA ASP A 117 -4.10 -7.95 12.51
C ASP A 117 -5.18 -8.20 11.47
N ILE A 118 -5.39 -9.47 11.14
CA ILE A 118 -6.55 -9.93 10.39
C ILE A 118 -7.42 -10.71 11.38
N ILE A 119 -8.65 -10.26 11.58
CA ILE A 119 -9.56 -10.81 12.60
C ILE A 119 -10.80 -11.35 11.89
N TRP A 120 -11.10 -12.62 12.16
CA TRP A 120 -12.25 -13.35 11.69
C TRP A 120 -13.12 -13.67 12.90
N SER A 121 -14.05 -12.78 13.23
CA SER A 121 -15.00 -12.97 14.32
C SER A 121 -15.96 -14.12 13.97
N ASP A 122 -17.00 -13.81 13.20
CA ASP A 122 -18.07 -14.71 12.73
C ASP A 122 -17.97 -15.03 11.23
N VAL A 123 -17.09 -14.32 10.51
CA VAL A 123 -16.86 -14.50 9.07
C VAL A 123 -15.63 -15.39 8.80
N THR A 124 -15.64 -16.10 7.68
CA THR A 124 -14.51 -16.93 7.23
C THR A 124 -13.63 -16.23 6.19
N GLN A 125 -13.96 -15.00 5.81
CA GLN A 125 -13.28 -14.28 4.74
C GLN A 125 -13.00 -12.84 5.15
N SER A 126 -11.83 -12.35 4.75
CA SER A 126 -11.49 -10.93 4.84
C SER A 126 -10.91 -10.47 3.52
N SER A 127 -11.18 -9.22 3.17
CA SER A 127 -10.67 -8.60 1.96
C SER A 127 -9.88 -7.35 2.27
N LEU A 128 -8.71 -7.21 1.66
CA LEU A 128 -7.82 -6.06 1.82
C LEU A 128 -7.51 -5.47 0.45
N SER A 129 -7.53 -4.15 0.29
CA SER A 129 -7.17 -3.56 -1.00
C SER A 129 -5.70 -3.82 -1.34
N TYR A 130 -5.36 -3.88 -2.62
CA TYR A 130 -3.99 -4.07 -3.09
C TYR A 130 -3.78 -3.35 -4.42
N GLY A 131 -2.81 -2.44 -4.48
CA GLY A 131 -2.76 -1.43 -5.53
C GLY A 131 -4.00 -0.53 -5.52
N HIS A 132 -4.36 0.04 -6.67
CA HIS A 132 -5.56 0.88 -6.83
C HIS A 132 -6.79 0.12 -7.34
N SER A 133 -6.61 -1.06 -7.94
CA SER A 133 -7.69 -1.74 -8.67
C SER A 133 -7.93 -3.17 -8.23
N ASN A 134 -7.22 -3.68 -7.22
CA ASN A 134 -7.34 -5.08 -6.80
C ASN A 134 -7.64 -5.19 -5.30
N HIS A 135 -8.15 -6.36 -4.91
CA HIS A 135 -8.28 -6.77 -3.52
C HIS A 135 -7.65 -8.15 -3.34
N LEU A 136 -7.14 -8.40 -2.15
CA LEU A 136 -6.70 -9.70 -1.67
C LEU A 136 -7.82 -10.28 -0.84
N LEU A 137 -8.34 -11.44 -1.25
CA LEU A 137 -9.28 -12.23 -0.48
C LEU A 137 -8.50 -13.28 0.31
N ILE A 138 -8.63 -13.21 1.63
CA ILE A 138 -8.02 -14.14 2.56
C ILE A 138 -9.13 -14.99 3.17
N GLU A 139 -9.09 -16.28 2.86
CA GLU A 139 -10.10 -17.25 3.30
C GLU A 139 -9.51 -18.11 4.42
N ARG A 140 -10.16 -18.05 5.57
CA ARG A 140 -9.86 -18.83 6.76
C ARG A 140 -10.27 -20.29 6.55
N MET A 141 -9.36 -21.24 6.74
CA MET A 141 -9.68 -22.68 6.67
C MET A 141 -10.09 -23.22 8.04
N GLN A 142 -10.79 -24.37 8.05
CA GLN A 142 -11.16 -25.05 9.30
C GLN A 142 -9.91 -25.34 10.14
N GLY A 143 -9.98 -25.10 11.46
CA GLY A 143 -8.85 -25.32 12.37
C GLY A 143 -7.80 -24.20 12.41
N SER A 144 -8.00 -23.10 11.69
CA SER A 144 -7.18 -21.88 11.85
C SER A 144 -7.58 -21.06 13.08
N GLU A 145 -6.68 -20.22 13.55
CA GLU A 145 -6.97 -19.22 14.58
C GLU A 145 -7.96 -18.16 14.07
N GLY A 146 -8.77 -17.59 14.96
CA GLY A 146 -9.69 -16.48 14.62
C GLY A 146 -8.99 -15.13 14.39
N ARG A 147 -7.66 -15.10 14.53
CA ARG A 147 -6.83 -13.92 14.32
C ARG A 147 -5.49 -14.33 13.76
N ILE A 148 -4.97 -13.55 12.82
CA ILE A 148 -3.56 -13.55 12.45
C ILE A 148 -2.99 -12.21 12.86
N SER A 149 -1.96 -12.23 13.70
CA SER A 149 -1.16 -11.06 14.03
C SER A 149 0.23 -11.19 13.42
N THR A 150 0.69 -10.17 12.70
CA THR A 150 1.99 -10.19 12.02
C THR A 150 2.70 -8.85 12.12
N PRO A 151 4.02 -8.81 12.34
CA PRO A 151 4.80 -7.58 12.24
C PRO A 151 4.61 -6.90 10.87
N ALA A 152 4.30 -5.60 10.90
CA ALA A 152 4.04 -4.82 9.70
C ALA A 152 4.43 -3.36 9.88
N GLN A 153 5.00 -2.77 8.84
CA GLN A 153 5.26 -1.33 8.77
C GLN A 153 4.04 -0.59 8.24
N ARG A 154 3.94 0.70 8.56
CA ARG A 154 2.78 1.53 8.19
C ARG A 154 3.20 2.77 7.43
N LEU A 155 2.37 3.24 6.51
CA LEU A 155 2.55 4.54 5.89
C LEU A 155 2.21 5.66 6.88
N THR A 156 2.95 6.76 6.83
CA THR A 156 2.53 8.01 7.48
C THR A 156 1.34 8.62 6.72
N THR A 157 0.76 9.71 7.23
CA THR A 157 -0.24 10.48 6.46
C THR A 157 0.31 10.89 5.09
N ALA A 158 1.52 11.43 5.03
CA ALA A 158 2.16 11.80 3.78
C ALA A 158 2.40 10.59 2.87
N GLY A 159 2.83 9.46 3.43
CA GLY A 159 2.97 8.22 2.68
C GLY A 159 1.65 7.75 2.06
N LYS A 160 0.53 7.84 2.78
CA LYS A 160 -0.80 7.45 2.26
C LYS A 160 -1.29 8.36 1.15
N GLU A 161 -1.10 9.67 1.30
CA GLU A 161 -1.49 10.66 0.28
C GLU A 161 -0.64 10.48 -0.98
N LEU A 162 0.68 10.30 -0.84
CA LEU A 162 1.57 10.04 -1.98
C LEU A 162 1.38 8.66 -2.62
N TYR A 163 0.94 7.66 -1.84
CA TYR A 163 0.55 6.35 -2.38
C TYR A 163 -0.59 6.48 -3.41
N GLN A 164 -1.49 7.46 -3.27
CA GLN A 164 -2.58 7.69 -4.25
C GLN A 164 -2.06 8.09 -5.63
N VAL A 165 -0.86 8.67 -5.71
CA VAL A 165 -0.28 9.17 -6.96
C VAL A 165 0.92 8.36 -7.43
N SER A 166 1.39 7.38 -6.65
CA SER A 166 2.60 6.59 -6.95
C SER A 166 2.39 5.51 -8.03
N ASN A 167 1.14 5.19 -8.37
CA ASN A 167 0.77 4.13 -9.32
C ASN A 167 1.39 2.76 -8.97
N PRO A 168 1.03 2.17 -7.81
CA PRO A 168 1.49 0.87 -7.36
C PRO A 168 1.08 -0.22 -8.36
N LYS A 169 2.03 -1.10 -8.66
CA LYS A 169 1.87 -2.25 -9.53
C LYS A 169 1.69 -3.52 -8.71
N THR A 170 0.90 -4.45 -9.23
CA THR A 170 0.80 -5.80 -8.68
C THR A 170 2.15 -6.50 -8.80
N HIS A 171 2.63 -7.08 -7.69
CA HIS A 171 3.90 -7.77 -7.64
C HIS A 171 3.69 -9.28 -7.39
N GLU A 172 3.79 -10.08 -8.45
CA GLU A 172 3.48 -11.52 -8.41
C GLU A 172 4.36 -12.31 -7.43
N GLY A 173 5.66 -12.01 -7.33
CA GLY A 173 6.58 -12.66 -6.38
C GLY A 173 6.12 -12.49 -4.93
N TYR A 174 5.97 -11.24 -4.50
CA TYR A 174 5.37 -10.89 -3.21
C TYR A 174 4.02 -11.58 -2.93
N LEU A 175 3.10 -11.62 -3.89
CA LEU A 175 1.82 -12.31 -3.69
C LEU A 175 2.01 -13.81 -3.42
N ARG A 176 2.93 -14.48 -4.13
CA ARG A 176 3.28 -15.88 -3.87
C ARG A 176 3.85 -16.06 -2.46
N ASP A 177 4.79 -15.22 -2.06
CA ASP A 177 5.40 -15.28 -0.72
C ASP A 177 4.37 -15.06 0.38
N LEU A 178 3.47 -14.08 0.20
CA LEU A 178 2.35 -13.82 1.10
C LEU A 178 1.38 -15.00 1.15
N SER A 179 1.07 -15.63 0.00
CA SER A 179 0.23 -16.82 -0.05
C SER A 179 0.84 -17.96 0.75
N THR A 180 2.15 -18.18 0.60
CA THR A 180 2.88 -19.20 1.35
C THR A 180 2.87 -18.91 2.85
N PHE A 181 3.10 -17.67 3.28
CA PHE A 181 2.98 -17.26 4.68
C PHE A 181 1.58 -17.52 5.23
N LEU A 182 0.53 -17.07 4.54
CA LEU A 182 -0.86 -17.26 4.98
C LEU A 182 -1.25 -18.74 5.03
N ARG A 183 -0.72 -19.56 4.12
CA ARG A 183 -0.94 -21.01 4.13
C ARG A 183 -0.36 -21.68 5.38
N SER A 184 0.80 -21.22 5.87
CA SER A 184 1.34 -21.69 7.16
C SER A 184 0.46 -21.36 8.37
N LYS A 185 -0.50 -20.44 8.20
CA LYS A 185 -1.53 -20.05 9.17
C LYS A 185 -2.91 -20.62 8.85
N ASN A 186 -2.99 -21.69 8.06
CA ASN A 186 -4.23 -22.33 7.61
C ASN A 186 -5.19 -21.34 6.90
N CYS A 187 -4.66 -20.43 6.09
CA CYS A 187 -5.42 -19.49 5.26
C CYS A 187 -5.10 -19.63 3.77
N LYS A 188 -6.06 -19.33 2.90
CA LYS A 188 -5.90 -19.28 1.43
C LYS A 188 -5.91 -17.83 0.95
N LEU A 189 -5.05 -17.52 -0.02
CA LEU A 189 -5.00 -16.20 -0.66
C LEU A 189 -5.51 -16.26 -2.09
N HIS A 190 -6.39 -15.33 -2.45
CA HIS A 190 -6.81 -15.08 -3.83
C HIS A 190 -6.64 -13.60 -4.18
N LEU A 191 -6.22 -13.32 -5.40
CA LEU A 191 -6.27 -11.98 -5.99
C LEU A 191 -7.62 -11.77 -6.68
N LEU A 192 -8.36 -10.77 -6.23
CA LEU A 192 -9.56 -10.25 -6.89
C LEU A 192 -9.12 -9.12 -7.84
N LYS A 193 -8.96 -9.45 -9.12
CA LYS A 193 -8.46 -8.52 -10.13
C LYS A 193 -9.57 -7.59 -10.65
N ASN A 194 -9.23 -6.32 -10.85
CA ASN A 194 -10.15 -5.27 -11.32
C ASN A 194 -11.43 -5.27 -10.48
N SER A 195 -11.27 -4.96 -9.21
CA SER A 195 -12.27 -5.09 -8.16
C SER A 195 -12.63 -3.74 -7.55
N GLN A 196 -13.86 -3.64 -7.07
CA GLN A 196 -14.41 -2.46 -6.41
C GLN A 196 -15.29 -2.88 -5.24
N VAL A 197 -15.24 -2.10 -4.17
CA VAL A 197 -16.15 -2.24 -3.03
C VAL A 197 -17.49 -1.59 -3.39
N LEU A 198 -18.56 -2.35 -3.25
CA LEU A 198 -19.94 -1.89 -3.42
C LEU A 198 -20.51 -1.39 -2.08
N PRO A 199 -21.60 -0.61 -2.11
CA PRO A 199 -22.38 -0.32 -0.90
C PRO A 199 -22.71 -1.60 -0.13
N GLY A 200 -22.50 -1.58 1.19
CA GLY A 200 -22.67 -2.74 2.06
C GLY A 200 -21.47 -3.70 2.11
N GLY A 201 -20.31 -3.32 1.58
CA GLY A 201 -19.04 -4.04 1.78
C GLY A 201 -18.83 -5.25 0.85
N LYS A 202 -19.77 -5.55 -0.05
CA LYS A 202 -19.58 -6.59 -1.07
C LYS A 202 -18.52 -6.15 -2.09
N ILE A 203 -17.69 -7.08 -2.56
CA ILE A 203 -16.69 -6.78 -3.59
C ILE A 203 -17.15 -7.35 -4.93
N LYS A 204 -17.25 -6.48 -5.93
CA LYS A 204 -17.37 -6.87 -7.34
C LYS A 204 -15.97 -6.99 -7.92
N TYR A 205 -15.70 -8.03 -8.72
CA TYR A 205 -14.40 -8.26 -9.35
C TYR A 205 -14.57 -8.87 -10.74
N ALA A 206 -13.58 -8.65 -11.62
CA ALA A 206 -13.57 -9.25 -12.94
C ALA A 206 -13.07 -10.70 -12.92
N LYS A 207 -12.05 -10.99 -12.10
CA LYS A 207 -11.48 -12.34 -11.98
C LYS A 207 -11.02 -12.61 -10.55
N LYS A 208 -11.34 -13.81 -10.04
CA LYS A 208 -10.74 -14.37 -8.82
C LYS A 208 -9.60 -15.31 -9.25
N ILE A 209 -8.39 -15.01 -8.82
CA ILE A 209 -7.18 -15.76 -9.18
C ILE A 209 -6.62 -16.38 -7.90
N PRO A 210 -6.58 -17.72 -7.77
CA PRO A 210 -5.87 -18.36 -6.65
C PRO A 210 -4.37 -18.06 -6.79
N ILE A 211 -3.72 -17.72 -5.68
CA ILE A 211 -2.28 -17.48 -5.67
C ILE A 211 -1.57 -18.75 -5.22
N GLU A 212 -0.84 -19.38 -6.15
CA GLU A 212 -0.06 -20.57 -5.88
C GLU A 212 1.04 -20.30 -4.85
N THR A 213 1.26 -21.26 -3.96
CA THR A 213 2.37 -21.21 -3.00
C THR A 213 3.63 -21.78 -3.64
N THR A 214 4.78 -21.22 -3.31
CA THR A 214 6.07 -21.85 -3.57
C THR A 214 6.14 -23.17 -2.79
N VAL A 215 5.91 -24.29 -3.48
CA VAL A 215 6.08 -25.63 -2.91
C VAL A 215 7.57 -25.93 -2.91
N ASN A 216 8.18 -25.89 -1.72
CA ASN A 216 9.37 -26.64 -1.32
C ASN A 216 9.52 -26.49 0.20
N PHE A 217 8.60 -27.09 0.94
CA PHE A 217 8.82 -27.42 2.34
C PHE A 217 9.15 -28.90 2.39
N GLU A 218 10.41 -29.24 2.16
CA GLU A 218 10.93 -30.44 2.81
C GLU A 218 11.00 -30.09 4.29
N CYS A 219 10.06 -30.65 5.06
CA CYS A 219 10.15 -30.68 6.51
C CYS A 219 11.42 -31.46 6.87
N GLY A 220 12.46 -30.75 7.32
CA GLY A 220 13.51 -31.32 8.16
C GLY A 220 13.09 -31.31 9.61
#